data_AF-A0A6A6EBZ3-F1
#
_entry.id   AF-A0A6A6EBZ3-F1
#
_cell.length_a   1.000
_cell.length_b   1.000
_cell.length_c   1.000
_cell.angle_alpha   90.00
_cell.angle_beta   90.00
_cell.angle_gamma   90.00
#
_symmetry.space_group_name_H-M   'P 1'
#
loop_
_entity.id
_entity.type
_entity.pdbx_description
1 polymer ?
#
loop_
_entity_poly.entity_id
_entity_poly.type
_entity_poly.pdbx_seq_one_letter_code
_entity_poly.pdbx_strand_id
1 'polypeptide(L)'
;MARKAHRKDPSPTGLLKLPNEILLEIVSLLCTPDLRRLSRVNCKLHFFIRDYLVRYRYNVGLVALPNELILEIVQRLGRQKDRSRLARASQRFYPLIMDYIFRHNVRYGGSSLLNYAAKRNLKGMARMILHLGGDVNTQCGFPLGVMDKRPTPLATAAFHGHERMVRMLLETGASHFVDGMRIPLAVAIFKRHENVALILSQELDSGDVPLKKTKGTVLQMACGAKLVNLVRYYLERESRCGGRVNIHSLHDRSTALYQILQKDASKEDFLKRELHEDVYQIVLMLLQHGANPDIR
;
A
#
# COMPACT_ATOMS: atom_id res chain seq x y z
N MET A 1 44.22 -76.14 31.36
CA MET A 1 43.29 -75.30 30.55
C MET A 1 43.49 -73.84 30.92
N ALA A 2 43.80 -73.01 29.92
CA ALA A 2 44.30 -71.64 30.09
C ALA A 2 43.20 -70.64 30.54
N ARG A 3 43.46 -69.87 31.60
CA ARG A 3 42.70 -68.66 31.93
C ARG A 3 43.41 -67.45 31.33
N LYS A 4 42.82 -66.87 30.28
CA LYS A 4 43.25 -65.62 29.64
C LYS A 4 43.29 -64.50 30.69
N ALA A 5 44.46 -63.91 30.90
CA ALA A 5 44.60 -62.64 31.60
C ALA A 5 43.95 -61.53 30.75
N HIS A 6 42.81 -61.01 31.19
CA HIS A 6 42.26 -59.77 30.66
C HIS A 6 43.22 -58.62 30.99
N ARG A 7 43.92 -58.10 29.97
CA ARG A 7 44.50 -56.76 30.03
C ARG A 7 43.34 -55.79 30.29
N LYS A 8 43.32 -55.14 31.45
CA LYS A 8 42.44 -53.97 31.66
C LYS A 8 42.88 -52.90 30.66
N ASP A 9 42.03 -52.61 29.67
CA ASP A 9 42.20 -51.42 28.86
C ASP A 9 42.32 -50.21 29.80
N PRO A 10 43.24 -49.25 29.53
CA PRO A 10 43.29 -48.02 30.30
C PRO A 10 41.92 -47.37 30.24
N SER A 11 41.32 -47.12 31.40
CA SER A 11 40.04 -46.43 31.52
C SER A 11 40.03 -45.23 30.58
N PRO A 12 39.06 -45.09 29.67
CA PRO A 12 39.09 -44.04 28.67
C PRO A 12 39.28 -42.72 29.40
N THR A 13 40.31 -41.96 29.00
CA THR A 13 40.52 -40.58 29.44
C THR A 13 39.30 -39.79 29.01
N GLY A 14 38.28 -39.79 29.85
CA GLY A 14 36.99 -39.19 29.51
C GLY A 14 37.15 -37.71 29.22
N LEU A 15 36.17 -37.15 28.51
CA LEU A 15 36.00 -35.70 28.24
C LEU A 15 36.28 -34.81 29.46
N LEU A 16 36.18 -35.36 30.67
CA LEU A 16 36.45 -34.75 31.97
C LEU A 16 37.91 -34.35 32.21
N LYS A 17 38.89 -34.97 31.53
CA LYS A 17 40.32 -34.63 31.66
C LYS A 17 40.83 -33.69 30.57
N LEU A 18 39.99 -33.27 29.63
CA LEU A 18 40.41 -32.33 28.60
C LEU A 18 40.85 -30.99 29.22
N PRO A 19 41.95 -30.40 28.73
CA PRO A 19 42.33 -29.02 29.00
C PRO A 19 41.19 -28.06 28.61
N ASN A 20 41.08 -26.94 29.31
CA ASN A 20 40.02 -25.96 29.05
C ASN A 20 40.15 -25.35 27.65
N GLU A 21 41.35 -25.28 27.09
CA GLU A 21 41.66 -24.80 25.73
C GLU A 21 40.99 -25.69 24.68
N ILE A 22 41.12 -27.01 24.82
CA ILE A 22 40.47 -27.97 23.92
C ILE A 22 38.96 -27.95 24.11
N LEU A 23 38.49 -27.80 25.35
CA LEU A 23 37.07 -27.64 25.60
C LEU A 23 36.51 -26.38 24.93
N LEU A 24 37.24 -25.26 24.93
CA LEU A 24 36.87 -24.02 24.24
C LEU A 24 36.74 -24.22 22.73
N GLU A 25 37.70 -24.88 22.09
CA GLU A 25 37.63 -25.20 20.66
C GLU A 25 36.40 -26.07 20.35
N ILE A 26 36.15 -27.11 21.14
CA ILE A 26 35.00 -27.99 20.95
C ILE A 26 33.68 -27.20 21.11
N VAL A 27 33.54 -26.41 22.17
CA VAL A 27 32.31 -25.65 22.41
C VAL A 27 32.11 -24.49 21.41
N SER A 28 33.17 -24.01 20.76
CA SER A 28 33.08 -23.00 19.69
C SER A 28 32.38 -23.51 18.42
N LEU A 29 32.45 -24.82 18.19
CA LEU A 29 31.86 -25.49 17.01
C LEU A 29 30.41 -25.95 17.23
N LEU A 30 29.88 -25.84 18.45
CA LEU A 30 28.57 -26.38 18.83
C LEU A 30 27.51 -25.29 18.94
N CYS A 31 26.29 -25.58 18.49
CA CYS A 31 25.16 -24.66 18.63
C CYS A 31 24.61 -24.66 20.07
N THR A 32 23.89 -23.60 20.46
CA THR A 32 23.34 -23.42 21.82
C THR A 32 22.57 -24.65 22.35
N PRO A 33 21.65 -25.28 21.59
CA PRO A 33 20.98 -26.50 22.01
C PRO A 33 21.93 -27.66 22.34
N ASP A 34 22.97 -27.87 21.54
CA ASP A 34 23.94 -28.94 21.74
C ASP A 34 24.84 -28.67 22.94
N LEU A 35 25.22 -27.41 23.17
CA LEU A 35 25.90 -26.98 24.40
C LEU A 35 25.05 -27.25 25.65
N ARG A 36 23.73 -27.01 25.59
CA ARG A 36 22.82 -27.34 26.70
C ARG A 36 22.74 -28.84 26.94
N ARG A 37 22.72 -29.67 25.89
CA ARG A 37 22.76 -31.13 26.01
C ARG A 37 24.10 -31.58 26.62
N LEU A 38 25.21 -31.03 26.15
CA LEU A 38 26.55 -31.30 26.67
C LEU A 38 26.72 -30.87 28.14
N SER A 39 26.07 -29.78 28.56
CA SER A 39 26.06 -29.32 29.96
C SER A 39 25.35 -30.27 30.92
N ARG A 40 24.52 -31.18 30.41
CA ARG A 40 23.82 -32.20 31.21
C ARG A 40 24.63 -33.48 31.39
N VAL A 41 25.75 -33.61 30.68
CA VAL A 41 26.59 -34.82 30.71
C VAL A 41 27.33 -34.94 32.05
N ASN A 42 27.80 -33.84 32.64
CA ASN A 42 28.49 -33.83 33.94
C ASN A 42 28.57 -32.41 34.55
N CYS A 43 28.73 -32.31 35.88
CA CYS A 43 28.91 -31.06 36.61
C CYS A 43 30.12 -30.20 36.15
N LYS A 44 31.27 -30.78 35.76
CA LYS A 44 32.41 -30.01 35.24
C LYS A 44 32.03 -29.28 33.93
N LEU A 45 31.44 -30.02 33.00
CA LEU A 45 30.93 -29.45 31.74
C LEU A 45 29.76 -28.50 32.00
N HIS A 46 28.92 -28.76 33.00
CA HIS A 46 27.87 -27.84 33.41
C HIS A 46 28.43 -26.48 33.80
N PHE A 47 29.39 -26.43 34.73
CA PHE A 47 29.99 -25.17 35.18
C PHE A 47 30.84 -24.51 34.10
N PHE A 48 31.62 -25.28 33.34
CA PHE A 48 32.39 -24.77 32.21
C PHE A 48 31.49 -24.19 31.13
N ILE A 49 30.44 -24.91 30.72
CA ILE A 49 29.49 -24.41 29.71
C ILE A 49 28.67 -23.26 30.28
N ARG A 50 28.34 -23.24 31.57
CA ARG A 50 27.69 -22.08 32.20
C ARG A 50 28.59 -20.86 32.16
N ASP A 51 29.86 -20.97 32.52
CA ASP A 51 30.84 -19.88 32.48
C ASP A 51 31.15 -19.46 31.03
N TYR A 52 31.29 -20.42 30.11
CA TYR A 52 31.42 -20.17 28.67
C TYR A 52 30.19 -19.47 28.10
N LEU A 53 28.98 -19.90 28.48
CA LEU A 53 27.73 -19.25 28.10
C LEU A 53 27.48 -17.93 28.86
N VAL A 54 28.31 -17.54 29.81
CA VAL A 54 28.27 -16.22 30.45
C VAL A 54 29.32 -15.30 29.79
N ARG A 55 30.52 -15.82 29.51
CA ARG A 55 31.64 -15.08 28.91
C ARG A 55 31.52 -14.89 27.40
N TYR A 56 31.15 -15.93 26.68
CA TYR A 56 31.11 -15.96 25.20
C TYR A 56 29.68 -15.89 24.64
N ARG A 57 28.68 -15.81 25.52
CA ARG A 57 27.29 -15.56 25.12
C ARG A 57 26.86 -14.11 25.28
N TYR A 58 27.80 -13.19 25.06
CA TYR A 58 27.50 -11.90 24.44
C TYR A 58 27.17 -12.02 22.95
N ASN A 59 26.79 -13.20 22.45
CA ASN A 59 25.90 -13.30 21.31
C ASN A 59 24.46 -12.94 21.70
N VAL A 60 24.26 -11.69 22.11
CA VAL A 60 22.95 -11.04 22.02
C VAL A 60 22.62 -10.73 20.54
N GLY A 61 23.55 -11.05 19.63
CA GLY A 61 23.43 -10.92 18.19
C GLY A 61 23.34 -9.46 17.75
N LEU A 62 22.87 -9.23 16.52
CA LEU A 62 22.50 -7.90 16.05
C LEU A 62 21.56 -7.17 17.05
N VAL A 63 20.81 -7.90 17.88
CA VAL A 63 19.81 -7.35 18.79
C VAL A 63 20.41 -6.64 20.02
N ALA A 64 21.71 -6.75 20.34
CA ALA A 64 22.36 -5.87 21.33
C ALA A 64 23.01 -4.62 20.74
N LEU A 65 23.20 -4.56 19.42
CA LEU A 65 23.95 -3.44 18.84
C LEU A 65 23.23 -2.12 19.16
N PRO A 66 23.97 -1.05 19.49
CA PRO A 66 23.44 0.30 19.56
C PRO A 66 22.70 0.68 18.27
N ASN A 67 21.73 1.58 18.37
CA ASN A 67 20.90 1.96 17.24
C ASN A 67 21.74 2.54 16.09
N GLU A 68 22.83 3.22 16.43
CA GLU A 68 23.79 3.86 15.51
C GLU A 68 24.46 2.81 14.63
N LEU A 69 24.95 1.72 15.22
CA LEU A 69 25.60 0.64 14.47
C LEU A 69 24.59 -0.13 13.60
N ILE A 70 23.34 -0.28 14.07
CA ILE A 70 22.27 -0.86 13.25
C ILE A 70 21.95 0.02 12.04
N LEU A 71 21.87 1.34 12.22
CA LEU A 71 21.63 2.27 11.13
C LEU A 71 22.79 2.31 10.12
N GLU A 72 24.04 2.23 10.59
CA GLU A 72 25.23 2.13 9.72
C GLU A 72 25.18 0.86 8.85
N ILE A 73 24.80 -0.29 9.43
CA ILE A 73 24.57 -1.53 8.68
C ILE A 73 23.48 -1.31 7.62
N VAL A 74 22.35 -0.72 8.00
CA VAL A 74 21.22 -0.45 7.10
C VAL A 74 21.59 0.48 5.95
N GLN A 75 22.44 1.49 6.21
CA GLN A 75 22.93 2.42 5.19
C GLN A 75 23.75 1.69 4.13
N ARG A 76 24.58 0.74 4.53
CA ARG A 76 25.43 -0.08 3.64
C ARG A 76 24.65 -1.16 2.88
N LEU A 77 23.43 -1.50 3.30
CA LEU A 77 22.56 -2.38 2.51
C LEU A 77 22.15 -1.66 1.21
N GLY A 78 22.64 -2.16 0.08
CA GLY A 78 22.46 -1.54 -1.23
C GLY A 78 21.03 -1.61 -1.78
N ARG A 79 20.22 -2.61 -1.39
CA ARG A 79 18.83 -2.77 -1.88
C ARG A 79 17.83 -2.43 -0.79
N GLN A 80 16.81 -1.63 -1.15
CA GLN A 80 15.68 -1.31 -0.26
C GLN A 80 14.99 -2.57 0.29
N LYS A 81 14.87 -3.63 -0.53
CA LYS A 81 14.30 -4.92 -0.12
C LYS A 81 15.05 -5.53 1.07
N ASP A 82 16.37 -5.43 1.10
CA ASP A 82 17.20 -6.01 2.17
C ASP A 82 17.03 -5.23 3.47
N ARG A 83 16.95 -3.89 3.38
CA ARG A 83 16.62 -3.02 4.52
C ARG A 83 15.27 -3.40 5.13
N SER A 84 14.23 -3.59 4.31
CA SER A 84 12.91 -4.01 4.79
C SER A 84 12.89 -5.42 5.39
N ARG A 85 13.70 -6.36 4.86
CA ARG A 85 13.86 -7.70 5.45
C ARG A 85 14.51 -7.61 6.82
N LEU A 86 15.58 -6.83 6.97
CA LEU A 86 16.24 -6.62 8.26
C LEU A 86 15.30 -5.94 9.28
N ALA A 87 14.52 -4.94 8.85
CA ALA A 87 13.48 -4.33 9.69
C ALA A 87 12.49 -5.36 10.24
N ARG A 88 12.09 -6.34 9.41
CA ARG A 88 11.14 -7.40 9.80
C ARG A 88 11.77 -8.54 10.59
N ALA A 89 13.09 -8.62 10.65
CA ALA A 89 13.79 -9.70 11.36
C ALA A 89 13.69 -9.56 12.89
N SER A 90 13.41 -8.36 13.40
CA SER A 90 13.27 -8.12 14.84
C SER A 90 12.27 -7.00 15.10
N GLN A 91 11.44 -7.18 16.14
CA GLN A 91 10.52 -6.15 16.62
C GLN A 91 11.24 -4.86 17.05
N ARG A 92 12.46 -4.98 17.62
CA ARG A 92 13.30 -3.83 17.99
C ARG A 92 13.76 -3.04 16.76
N PHE A 93 14.13 -3.75 15.69
CA PHE A 93 14.65 -3.13 14.47
C PHE A 93 13.56 -2.46 13.66
N TYR A 94 12.35 -3.01 13.68
CA TYR A 94 11.27 -2.53 12.84
C TYR A 94 11.04 -1.01 12.92
N PRO A 95 10.77 -0.39 14.08
CA PRO A 95 10.52 1.05 14.14
C PRO A 95 11.74 1.88 13.70
N LEU A 96 12.94 1.49 14.15
CA LEU A 96 14.19 2.20 13.85
C LEU A 96 14.50 2.19 12.34
N ILE A 97 14.47 1.01 11.73
CA ILE A 97 14.83 0.82 10.33
C ILE A 97 13.73 1.37 9.42
N MET A 98 12.46 1.24 9.80
CA MET A 98 11.36 1.81 9.01
C MET A 98 11.39 3.34 9.03
N ASP A 99 11.69 3.98 10.16
CA ASP A 99 11.91 5.44 10.23
C ASP A 99 13.03 5.86 9.28
N TYR A 100 14.17 5.18 9.31
CA TYR A 100 15.26 5.41 8.36
C TYR A 100 14.83 5.24 6.90
N ILE A 101 14.12 4.15 6.58
CA ILE A 101 13.63 3.88 5.21
C ILE A 101 12.69 5.01 4.75
N PHE A 102 11.80 5.49 5.61
CA PHE A 102 10.87 6.57 5.27
C PHE A 102 11.59 7.89 5.08
N ARG A 103 12.46 8.32 6.01
CA ARG A 103 13.25 9.55 5.87
C ARG A 103 14.10 9.54 4.60
N HIS A 104 14.78 8.42 4.34
CA HIS A 104 15.57 8.26 3.13
C HIS A 104 14.70 8.30 1.86
N ASN A 105 13.49 7.75 1.89
CA ASN A 105 12.58 7.81 0.76
C ASN A 105 12.03 9.22 0.52
N VAL A 106 11.69 9.95 1.58
CA VAL A 106 11.26 11.36 1.47
C VAL A 106 12.39 12.20 0.88
N ARG A 107 13.63 12.05 1.39
CA ARG A 107 14.77 12.88 1.00
C ARG A 107 15.34 12.56 -0.39
N TYR A 108 15.43 11.28 -0.76
CA TYR A 108 16.14 10.84 -1.98
C TYR A 108 15.25 10.05 -2.95
N GLY A 109 14.14 9.50 -2.49
CA GLY A 109 13.24 8.65 -3.28
C GLY A 109 11.99 9.35 -3.77
N GLY A 110 11.92 10.68 -3.65
CA GLY A 110 10.80 11.51 -4.08
C GLY A 110 9.47 11.11 -3.43
N SER A 111 9.47 10.60 -2.19
CA SER A 111 8.25 10.13 -1.50
C SER A 111 7.48 9.00 -2.23
N SER A 112 8.15 8.25 -3.10
CA SER A 112 7.54 7.14 -3.87
C SER A 112 6.87 6.05 -3.02
N LEU A 113 7.27 5.89 -1.75
CA LEU A 113 6.61 4.98 -0.83
C LEU A 113 5.18 5.41 -0.47
N LEU A 114 4.84 6.68 -0.62
CA LEU A 114 3.48 7.17 -0.38
C LEU A 114 2.50 6.60 -1.43
N ASN A 115 2.92 6.51 -2.70
CA ASN A 115 2.15 5.82 -3.73
C ASN A 115 1.98 4.33 -3.44
N TYR A 116 3.00 3.67 -2.89
CA TYR A 116 2.88 2.27 -2.43
C TYR A 116 1.88 2.15 -1.27
N ALA A 117 1.96 3.04 -0.29
CA ALA A 117 1.04 3.08 0.84
C ALA A 117 -0.41 3.31 0.38
N ALA A 118 -0.62 4.24 -0.56
CA ALA A 118 -1.92 4.50 -1.18
C ALA A 118 -2.45 3.25 -1.89
N LYS A 119 -1.65 2.60 -2.74
CA LYS A 119 -2.01 1.36 -3.44
C LYS A 119 -2.45 0.23 -2.49
N ARG A 120 -1.72 0.06 -1.38
CA ARG A 120 -1.93 -1.01 -0.40
C ARG A 120 -2.86 -0.63 0.76
N ASN A 121 -3.42 0.58 0.74
CA ASN A 121 -4.25 1.13 1.82
C ASN A 121 -3.56 1.14 3.21
N LEU A 122 -2.25 1.38 3.23
CA LEU A 122 -1.45 1.38 4.47
C LEU A 122 -1.47 2.76 5.13
N LYS A 123 -2.58 3.10 5.79
CA LYS A 123 -2.79 4.45 6.37
C LYS A 123 -1.72 4.89 7.37
N GLY A 124 -1.27 3.97 8.23
CA GLY A 124 -0.21 4.28 9.21
C GLY A 124 1.11 4.65 8.55
N MET A 125 1.46 3.94 7.47
CA MET A 125 2.64 4.23 6.66
C MET A 125 2.51 5.58 5.94
N ALA A 126 1.35 5.85 5.32
CA ALA A 126 1.10 7.12 4.65
C ALA A 126 1.20 8.32 5.62
N ARG A 127 0.57 8.23 6.80
CA ARG A 127 0.68 9.27 7.84
C ARG A 127 2.11 9.52 8.28
N MET A 128 2.89 8.45 8.48
CA MET A 128 4.30 8.59 8.86
C MET A 128 5.10 9.29 7.77
N ILE A 129 4.93 8.92 6.50
CA ILE A 129 5.64 9.56 5.38
C ILE A 129 5.28 11.05 5.28
N LEU A 130 3.99 11.40 5.40
CA LEU A 130 3.52 12.78 5.37
C LEU A 130 4.04 13.59 6.57
N HIS A 131 4.05 13.00 7.77
CA HIS A 131 4.60 13.63 8.97
C HIS A 131 6.11 13.92 8.84
N LEU A 132 6.84 13.08 8.11
CA LEU A 132 8.27 13.28 7.81
C LEU A 132 8.52 14.30 6.69
N GLY A 133 7.49 15.00 6.20
CA GLY A 133 7.60 16.00 5.13
C GLY A 133 7.55 15.41 3.72
N GLY A 134 6.99 14.21 3.56
CA GLY A 134 6.77 13.63 2.24
C GLY A 134 5.81 14.45 1.39
N ASP A 135 6.14 14.63 0.12
CA ASP A 135 5.28 15.35 -0.84
C ASP A 135 3.99 14.56 -1.10
N VAL A 136 2.86 15.11 -0.67
CA VAL A 136 1.51 14.55 -0.84
C VAL A 136 1.13 14.40 -2.31
N ASN A 137 1.74 15.19 -3.21
CA ASN A 137 1.47 15.21 -4.65
C ASN A 137 2.53 14.47 -5.47
N THR A 138 3.37 13.67 -4.82
CA THR A 138 4.44 12.90 -5.47
C THR A 138 3.93 12.05 -6.63
N GLN A 139 4.58 12.17 -7.78
CA GLN A 139 4.23 11.41 -8.97
C GLN A 139 5.03 10.11 -9.06
N CYS A 140 4.33 8.98 -9.22
CA CYS A 140 5.01 7.69 -9.42
C CYS A 140 5.72 7.64 -10.79
N GLY A 141 6.88 6.96 -10.86
CA GLY A 141 7.61 6.77 -12.11
C GLY A 141 6.90 5.91 -13.16
N PHE A 142 5.82 5.21 -12.80
CA PHE A 142 5.05 4.36 -13.71
C PHE A 142 3.65 4.96 -13.95
N PRO A 143 3.22 5.10 -15.22
CA PRO A 143 1.91 5.67 -15.52
C PRO A 143 0.76 4.75 -15.11
N LEU A 144 -0.37 5.36 -14.73
CA LEU A 144 -1.65 4.66 -14.71
C LEU A 144 -2.03 4.39 -16.17
N GLY A 145 -2.03 3.13 -16.60
CA GLY A 145 -2.32 2.71 -17.99
C GLY A 145 -3.70 3.09 -18.54
N VAL A 146 -4.49 3.88 -17.80
CA VAL A 146 -5.76 4.45 -18.26
C VAL A 146 -5.57 5.85 -18.87
N MET A 147 -4.50 6.58 -18.49
CA MET A 147 -4.35 8.00 -18.85
C MET A 147 -2.93 8.44 -19.25
N ASP A 148 -1.94 7.54 -19.33
CA ASP A 148 -0.52 7.85 -19.61
C ASP A 148 0.10 8.92 -18.69
N LYS A 149 -0.53 9.15 -17.55
CA LYS A 149 -0.10 10.13 -16.55
C LYS A 149 0.47 9.43 -15.34
N ARG A 150 1.47 10.06 -14.74
CA ARG A 150 2.08 9.60 -13.50
C ARG A 150 1.09 9.84 -12.35
N PRO A 151 0.63 8.79 -11.67
CA PRO A 151 -0.33 8.95 -10.59
C PRO A 151 0.29 9.67 -9.39
N THR A 152 -0.51 10.55 -8.80
CA THR A 152 -0.34 10.99 -7.41
C THR A 152 -0.86 9.93 -6.44
N PRO A 153 -0.51 9.99 -5.14
CA PRO A 153 -1.06 9.09 -4.13
C PRO A 153 -2.59 9.13 -4.10
N LEU A 154 -3.19 10.30 -4.29
CA LEU A 154 -4.65 10.47 -4.37
C LEU A 154 -5.24 9.72 -5.57
N ALA A 155 -4.64 9.85 -6.76
CA ALA A 155 -5.07 9.12 -7.95
C ALA A 155 -4.92 7.59 -7.77
N THR A 156 -3.84 7.15 -7.12
CA THR A 156 -3.60 5.73 -6.82
C THR A 156 -4.63 5.19 -5.82
N ALA A 157 -4.94 5.93 -4.74
CA ALA A 157 -5.97 5.54 -3.78
C ALA A 157 -7.36 5.50 -4.44
N ALA A 158 -7.64 6.45 -5.33
CA ALA A 158 -8.88 6.52 -6.09
C ALA A 158 -9.04 5.36 -7.08
N PHE A 159 -7.95 4.95 -7.76
CA PHE A 159 -7.94 3.79 -8.64
C PHE A 159 -8.30 2.48 -7.95
N HIS A 160 -7.94 2.36 -6.67
CA HIS A 160 -8.17 1.15 -5.88
C HIS A 160 -9.41 1.24 -4.97
N GLY A 161 -10.13 2.38 -4.98
CA GLY A 161 -11.36 2.55 -4.21
C GLY A 161 -11.14 2.72 -2.70
N HIS A 162 -9.95 3.15 -2.27
CA HIS A 162 -9.60 3.24 -0.85
C HIS A 162 -10.15 4.52 -0.20
N GLU A 163 -11.44 4.52 0.11
CA GLU A 163 -12.17 5.67 0.66
C GLU A 163 -11.46 6.39 1.83
N ARG A 164 -11.08 5.63 2.86
CA ARG A 164 -10.42 6.18 4.05
C ARG A 164 -9.01 6.73 3.76
N MET A 165 -8.33 6.21 2.74
CA MET A 165 -7.04 6.74 2.30
C MET A 165 -7.25 8.04 1.51
N VAL A 166 -8.28 8.10 0.67
CA VAL A 166 -8.66 9.30 -0.08
C VAL A 166 -8.96 10.44 0.88
N ARG A 167 -9.83 10.25 1.88
CA ARG A 167 -10.14 11.30 2.88
C ARG A 167 -8.88 11.82 3.58
N MET A 168 -8.03 10.91 4.07
CA MET A 168 -6.78 11.30 4.74
C MET A 168 -5.85 12.10 3.81
N LEU A 169 -5.71 11.69 2.54
CA LEU A 169 -4.87 12.42 1.59
C LEU A 169 -5.42 13.82 1.32
N LEU A 170 -6.75 13.96 1.20
CA LEU A 170 -7.43 15.24 1.03
C LEU A 170 -7.26 16.15 2.26
N GLU A 171 -7.42 15.61 3.47
CA GLU A 171 -7.16 16.31 4.74
C GLU A 171 -5.70 16.84 4.82
N THR A 172 -4.77 16.16 4.17
CA THR A 172 -3.35 16.56 4.10
C THR A 172 -3.02 17.47 2.91
N GLY A 173 -4.03 18.00 2.21
CA GLY A 173 -3.85 18.95 1.10
C GLY A 173 -3.46 18.31 -0.23
N ALA A 174 -3.83 17.05 -0.48
CA ALA A 174 -3.61 16.42 -1.77
C ALA A 174 -4.37 17.16 -2.89
N SER A 175 -3.66 17.46 -3.98
CA SER A 175 -4.25 18.08 -5.17
C SER A 175 -5.19 17.11 -5.87
N HIS A 176 -6.38 17.61 -6.20
CA HIS A 176 -7.34 16.93 -7.07
C HIS A 176 -6.92 16.96 -8.55
N PHE A 177 -5.89 17.74 -8.89
CA PHE A 177 -5.47 17.98 -10.26
C PHE A 177 -4.08 17.42 -10.53
N VAL A 178 -3.93 16.87 -11.74
CA VAL A 178 -2.65 16.45 -12.30
C VAL A 178 -2.61 17.00 -13.72
N ASP A 179 -1.64 17.87 -14.00
CA ASP A 179 -1.52 18.62 -15.26
C ASP A 179 -2.81 19.34 -15.68
N GLY A 180 -3.50 19.96 -14.72
CA GLY A 180 -4.76 20.69 -14.94
C GLY A 180 -6.00 19.80 -15.13
N MET A 181 -5.88 18.47 -15.08
CA MET A 181 -7.00 17.53 -15.21
C MET A 181 -7.35 16.88 -13.87
N ARG A 182 -8.64 16.61 -13.64
CA ARG A 182 -9.14 15.92 -12.42
C ARG A 182 -8.92 14.40 -12.49
N ILE A 183 -7.66 13.98 -12.61
CA ILE A 183 -7.26 12.57 -12.75
C ILE A 183 -7.81 11.66 -11.64
N PRO A 184 -7.72 12.00 -10.34
CA PRO A 184 -8.25 11.16 -9.27
C PRO A 184 -9.75 10.86 -9.43
N LEU A 185 -10.55 11.87 -9.79
CA LEU A 185 -12.00 11.70 -10.00
C LEU A 185 -12.28 10.85 -11.24
N ALA A 186 -11.65 11.17 -12.37
CA ALA A 186 -11.83 10.44 -13.61
C ALA A 186 -11.49 8.94 -13.45
N VAL A 187 -10.43 8.64 -12.70
CA VAL A 187 -10.01 7.27 -12.40
C VAL A 187 -10.98 6.56 -11.46
N ALA A 188 -11.50 7.23 -10.43
CA ALA A 188 -12.54 6.68 -9.55
C ALA A 188 -13.80 6.31 -10.35
N ILE A 189 -14.24 7.17 -11.27
CA ILE A 189 -15.39 6.93 -12.14
C ILE A 189 -15.13 5.75 -13.08
N PHE A 190 -13.99 5.74 -13.76
CA PHE A 190 -13.62 4.66 -14.68
C PHE A 190 -13.54 3.29 -13.98
N LYS A 191 -13.09 3.26 -12.73
CA LYS A 191 -13.04 2.06 -11.89
C LYS A 191 -14.33 1.77 -11.13
N ARG A 192 -15.38 2.58 -11.33
CA ARG A 192 -16.70 2.45 -10.71
C ARG A 192 -16.66 2.49 -9.18
N HIS A 193 -15.73 3.26 -8.62
CA HIS A 193 -15.64 3.50 -7.18
C HIS A 193 -16.53 4.69 -6.79
N GLU A 194 -17.84 4.48 -6.75
CA GLU A 194 -18.85 5.54 -6.58
C GLU A 194 -18.63 6.39 -5.33
N ASN A 195 -18.43 5.77 -4.16
CA ASN A 195 -18.19 6.49 -2.90
C ASN A 195 -16.96 7.40 -2.97
N VAL A 196 -15.89 6.94 -3.62
CA VAL A 196 -14.68 7.75 -3.80
C VAL A 196 -14.93 8.90 -4.77
N ALA A 197 -15.66 8.65 -5.86
CA ALA A 197 -16.02 9.69 -6.81
C ALA A 197 -16.91 10.76 -6.16
N LEU A 198 -17.84 10.38 -5.27
CA LEU A 198 -18.66 11.29 -4.49
C LEU A 198 -17.82 12.18 -3.58
N ILE A 199 -16.90 11.60 -2.79
CA ILE A 199 -16.00 12.37 -1.92
C ILE A 199 -15.18 13.37 -2.72
N LEU A 200 -14.57 12.93 -3.82
CA LEU A 200 -13.77 13.79 -4.69
C LEU A 200 -14.60 14.88 -5.41
N SER A 201 -15.93 14.71 -5.47
CA SER A 201 -16.87 15.66 -6.08
C SER A 201 -17.49 16.63 -5.06
N GLN A 202 -17.47 16.30 -3.78
CA GLN A 202 -17.98 17.13 -2.68
C GLN A 202 -16.98 18.21 -2.25
N GLU A 203 -15.68 17.89 -2.27
CA GLU A 203 -14.61 18.78 -1.80
C GLU A 203 -14.25 19.92 -2.80
N LEU A 204 -14.99 20.11 -3.90
CA LEU A 204 -14.75 21.19 -4.87
C LEU A 204 -16.03 21.94 -5.27
N ASP A 205 -16.03 23.24 -5.00
CA ASP A 205 -17.09 24.19 -5.37
C ASP A 205 -16.97 24.73 -6.82
N SER A 206 -15.85 24.53 -7.51
CA SER A 206 -15.60 25.14 -8.83
C SER A 206 -15.85 24.18 -10.01
N GLY A 207 -16.62 24.69 -11.00
CA GLY A 207 -17.19 23.97 -12.14
C GLY A 207 -16.22 23.49 -13.24
N ASP A 208 -16.81 22.81 -14.24
CA ASP A 208 -16.34 22.44 -15.59
C ASP A 208 -14.84 22.27 -15.87
N VAL A 209 -14.05 21.78 -14.91
CA VAL A 209 -12.66 21.39 -15.21
C VAL A 209 -12.65 20.04 -15.93
N PRO A 210 -11.94 19.91 -17.07
CA PRO A 210 -11.87 18.66 -17.82
C PRO A 210 -11.31 17.50 -16.98
N LEU A 211 -11.99 16.36 -17.05
CA LEU A 211 -11.59 15.12 -16.40
C LEU A 211 -10.40 14.43 -17.12
N LYS A 212 -10.31 14.59 -18.44
CA LYS A 212 -9.42 13.86 -19.35
C LYS A 212 -9.30 14.61 -20.69
N LYS A 213 -8.31 14.28 -21.52
CA LYS A 213 -8.17 14.73 -22.92
C LYS A 213 -9.41 14.47 -23.82
N THR A 214 -10.20 13.44 -23.54
CA THR A 214 -11.46 13.19 -24.27
C THR A 214 -12.56 14.08 -23.71
N LYS A 215 -13.20 14.84 -24.60
CA LYS A 215 -14.26 15.83 -24.35
C LYS A 215 -15.56 15.21 -23.77
N GLY A 216 -15.52 14.69 -22.54
CA GLY A 216 -16.72 14.24 -21.84
C GLY A 216 -16.83 14.89 -20.47
N THR A 217 -17.99 15.45 -20.15
CA THR A 217 -18.26 16.03 -18.83
C THR A 217 -18.33 14.93 -17.76
N VAL A 218 -18.27 15.33 -16.48
CA VAL A 218 -18.35 14.38 -15.37
C VAL A 218 -19.64 13.56 -15.41
N LEU A 219 -20.75 14.22 -15.76
CA LEU A 219 -22.06 13.61 -15.89
C LEU A 219 -22.06 12.51 -16.96
N GLN A 220 -21.52 12.80 -18.15
CA GLN A 220 -21.42 11.81 -19.24
C GLN A 220 -20.60 10.58 -18.82
N MET A 221 -19.47 10.79 -18.14
CA MET A 221 -18.64 9.68 -17.64
C MET A 221 -19.34 8.87 -16.55
N ALA A 222 -20.08 9.52 -15.64
CA ALA A 222 -20.86 8.87 -14.60
C ALA A 222 -22.00 8.02 -15.18
N CYS A 223 -22.74 8.54 -16.16
CA CYS A 223 -23.77 7.81 -16.90
C CYS A 223 -23.18 6.60 -17.64
N GLY A 224 -22.09 6.81 -18.38
CA GLY A 224 -21.41 5.74 -19.11
C GLY A 224 -20.80 4.64 -18.22
N ALA A 225 -20.53 4.96 -16.95
CA ALA A 225 -20.06 4.04 -15.91
C ALA A 225 -21.20 3.45 -15.04
N LYS A 226 -22.45 3.87 -15.27
CA LYS A 226 -23.67 3.47 -14.54
C LYS A 226 -23.59 3.76 -13.04
N LEU A 227 -23.17 4.97 -12.67
CA LEU A 227 -23.02 5.42 -11.27
C LEU A 227 -24.21 6.27 -10.82
N VAL A 228 -25.27 5.62 -10.35
CA VAL A 228 -26.57 6.24 -10.05
C VAL A 228 -26.47 7.36 -9.01
N ASN A 229 -25.80 7.13 -7.89
CA ASN A 229 -25.70 8.11 -6.81
C ASN A 229 -24.83 9.30 -7.22
N LEU A 230 -23.80 9.05 -8.04
CA LEU A 230 -22.98 10.13 -8.59
C LEU A 230 -23.78 10.98 -9.58
N VAL A 231 -24.56 10.36 -10.47
CA VAL A 231 -25.45 11.07 -11.41
C VAL A 231 -26.47 11.92 -10.64
N ARG A 232 -27.14 11.31 -9.65
CA ARG A 232 -28.07 12.02 -8.76
C ARG A 232 -27.42 13.22 -8.10
N TYR A 233 -26.24 13.06 -7.53
CA TYR A 233 -25.49 14.14 -6.88
C TYR A 233 -25.22 15.31 -7.82
N TYR A 234 -24.78 15.07 -9.06
CA TYR A 234 -24.54 16.14 -10.03
C TYR A 234 -25.83 16.83 -10.49
N LEU A 235 -26.90 16.09 -10.75
CA LEU A 235 -28.20 16.66 -11.16
C LEU A 235 -28.85 17.49 -10.04
N GLU A 236 -28.80 17.02 -8.80
CA GLU A 236 -29.28 17.76 -7.63
C GLU A 236 -28.45 19.03 -7.38
N ARG A 237 -27.11 18.93 -7.50
CA ARG A 237 -26.21 20.08 -7.34
C ARG A 237 -26.48 21.16 -8.40
N GLU A 238 -26.65 20.77 -9.65
CA GLU A 238 -27.00 21.71 -10.74
C GLU A 238 -28.33 22.41 -10.48
N SER A 239 -29.31 21.69 -9.93
CA SER A 239 -30.64 22.24 -9.60
C SER A 239 -30.59 23.21 -8.42
N ARG A 240 -29.69 23.01 -7.45
CA ARG A 240 -29.48 23.90 -6.29
C ARG A 240 -28.77 25.21 -6.67
N CYS A 241 -27.94 25.22 -7.71
CA CYS A 241 -27.20 26.42 -8.13
C CYS A 241 -28.04 27.50 -8.85
N GLY A 242 -29.35 27.33 -9.01
CA GLY A 242 -30.35 28.41 -9.18
C GLY A 242 -30.25 29.35 -10.40
N GLY A 243 -29.22 29.26 -11.24
CA GLY A 243 -29.13 30.02 -12.49
C GLY A 243 -30.03 29.43 -13.57
N ARG A 244 -30.54 30.27 -14.49
CA ARG A 244 -31.17 29.82 -15.75
C ARG A 244 -30.43 28.58 -16.26
N VAL A 245 -31.15 27.47 -16.46
CA VAL A 245 -30.59 26.20 -16.94
C VAL A 245 -29.66 26.51 -18.09
N ASN A 246 -28.35 26.31 -17.87
CA ASN A 246 -27.35 26.67 -18.85
C ASN A 246 -27.60 25.79 -20.09
N ILE A 247 -27.67 26.39 -21.27
CA ILE A 247 -27.89 25.64 -22.53
C ILE A 247 -26.84 24.53 -22.66
N HIS A 248 -25.61 24.79 -22.18
CA HIS A 248 -24.54 23.80 -22.10
C HIS A 248 -24.88 22.61 -21.19
N SER A 249 -25.43 22.83 -19.99
CA SER A 249 -25.79 21.72 -19.09
C SER A 249 -26.95 20.90 -19.63
N LEU A 250 -27.91 21.54 -20.31
CA LEU A 250 -29.03 20.84 -20.95
C LEU A 250 -28.55 19.95 -22.11
N HIS A 251 -27.64 20.48 -22.93
CA HIS A 251 -26.98 19.73 -23.98
C HIS A 251 -26.18 18.56 -23.40
N ASP A 252 -25.40 18.78 -22.34
CA ASP A 252 -24.62 17.73 -21.68
C ASP A 252 -25.48 16.58 -21.13
N ARG A 253 -26.64 16.90 -20.53
CA ARG A 253 -27.62 15.91 -20.07
C ARG A 253 -28.21 15.11 -21.24
N SER A 254 -28.52 15.79 -22.34
CA SER A 254 -29.08 15.17 -23.54
C SER A 254 -28.06 14.28 -24.24
N THR A 255 -26.81 14.72 -24.37
CA THR A 255 -25.70 13.91 -24.87
C THR A 255 -25.42 12.71 -23.96
N ALA A 256 -25.49 12.88 -22.63
CA ALA A 256 -25.34 11.76 -21.68
C ALA A 256 -26.47 10.73 -21.84
N LEU A 257 -27.71 11.19 -22.05
CA LEU A 257 -28.87 10.34 -22.33
C LEU A 257 -28.70 9.57 -23.65
N TYR A 258 -28.27 10.24 -24.70
CA TYR A 258 -27.97 9.59 -25.98
C TYR A 258 -26.87 8.52 -25.84
N GLN A 259 -25.76 8.86 -25.16
CA GLN A 259 -24.64 7.94 -24.98
C GLN A 259 -24.99 6.70 -24.14
N ILE A 260 -25.79 6.85 -23.08
CA ILE A 260 -26.19 5.71 -22.24
C ILE A 260 -27.11 4.77 -23.02
N LEU A 261 -28.08 5.31 -23.77
CA LEU A 261 -28.99 4.52 -24.60
C LEU A 261 -28.25 3.83 -25.75
N GLN A 262 -27.38 4.55 -26.47
CA GLN A 262 -26.60 3.99 -27.57
C GLN A 262 -25.72 2.82 -27.11
N LYS A 263 -25.01 2.98 -25.98
CA LYS A 263 -24.07 1.98 -25.46
C LYS A 263 -24.76 0.74 -24.89
N ASP A 264 -25.97 0.88 -24.37
CA ASP A 264 -26.77 -0.25 -23.89
C ASP A 264 -27.47 -0.96 -25.05
N ALA A 265 -28.00 -0.21 -26.03
CA ALA A 265 -28.62 -0.76 -27.24
C ALA A 265 -27.64 -1.46 -28.18
N SER A 266 -26.37 -1.00 -28.25
CA SER A 266 -25.37 -1.58 -29.16
C SER A 266 -24.71 -2.85 -28.65
N LYS A 267 -24.97 -3.27 -27.40
CA LYS A 267 -24.23 -4.36 -26.76
C LYS A 267 -24.88 -5.74 -26.87
N GLU A 268 -26.21 -5.83 -27.02
CA GLU A 268 -26.90 -7.12 -27.12
C GLU A 268 -28.13 -6.97 -28.02
N ASP A 269 -28.25 -7.88 -29.01
CA ASP A 269 -29.41 -8.01 -29.88
C ASP A 269 -30.72 -7.91 -29.09
N PHE A 270 -31.62 -7.07 -29.59
CA PHE A 270 -33.07 -7.04 -29.38
C PHE A 270 -33.60 -7.80 -28.14
N LEU A 271 -34.03 -7.01 -27.14
CA LEU A 271 -34.88 -7.40 -26.00
C LEU A 271 -34.21 -8.15 -24.84
N LYS A 272 -33.41 -7.44 -24.03
CA LYS A 272 -33.67 -7.53 -22.59
C LYS A 272 -34.78 -6.53 -22.24
N ARG A 273 -35.93 -7.08 -21.85
CA ARG A 273 -36.99 -6.36 -21.11
C ARG A 273 -36.50 -5.84 -19.75
N GLU A 274 -35.28 -6.18 -19.35
CA GLU A 274 -34.59 -5.65 -18.20
C GLU A 274 -33.60 -4.59 -18.65
N LEU A 275 -34.04 -3.33 -18.71
CA LEU A 275 -33.11 -2.25 -18.40
C LEU A 275 -32.52 -2.60 -17.04
N HIS A 276 -31.19 -2.74 -16.94
CA HIS A 276 -30.56 -2.82 -15.63
C HIS A 276 -31.09 -1.65 -14.80
N GLU A 277 -31.58 -1.92 -13.60
CA GLU A 277 -32.23 -0.95 -12.71
C GLU A 277 -31.48 0.39 -12.67
N ASP A 278 -30.15 0.35 -12.63
CA ASP A 278 -29.26 1.51 -12.68
C ASP A 278 -29.45 2.40 -13.93
N VAL A 279 -29.58 1.79 -15.12
CA VAL A 279 -29.78 2.50 -16.40
C VAL A 279 -31.17 3.13 -16.43
N TYR A 280 -32.20 2.38 -16.02
CA TYR A 280 -33.56 2.92 -15.93
C TYR A 280 -33.61 4.13 -15.00
N GLN A 281 -33.02 4.01 -13.81
CA GLN A 281 -32.95 5.12 -12.85
C GLN A 281 -32.19 6.31 -13.41
N ILE A 282 -31.04 6.11 -14.08
CA ILE A 282 -30.28 7.20 -14.70
C ILE A 282 -31.07 7.88 -15.81
N VAL A 283 -31.72 7.12 -16.70
CA VAL A 283 -32.55 7.67 -17.79
C VAL A 283 -33.72 8.48 -17.22
N LEU A 284 -34.43 7.93 -16.22
CA LEU A 284 -35.53 8.63 -15.56
C LEU A 284 -35.06 9.94 -14.92
N MET A 285 -33.93 9.92 -14.21
CA MET A 285 -33.35 11.12 -13.60
C MET A 285 -32.96 12.15 -14.66
N LEU A 286 -32.32 11.74 -15.77
CA LEU A 286 -31.95 12.67 -16.84
C LEU A 286 -33.18 13.33 -17.47
N LEU A 287 -34.24 12.57 -17.76
CA LEU A 287 -35.50 13.09 -18.30
C LEU A 287 -36.21 14.04 -17.31
N GLN A 288 -36.27 13.68 -16.03
CA GLN A 288 -36.84 14.53 -14.97
C GLN A 288 -36.09 15.87 -14.84
N HIS A 289 -34.78 15.86 -15.10
CA HIS A 289 -33.95 17.06 -15.14
C HIS A 289 -33.83 17.70 -16.53
N GLY A 290 -34.77 17.41 -17.46
CA GLY A 290 -34.94 18.13 -18.72
C GLY A 290 -34.02 17.69 -19.87
N ALA A 291 -33.37 16.53 -19.80
CA ALA A 291 -32.64 15.98 -20.95
C ALA A 291 -33.59 15.75 -22.14
N ASN A 292 -33.19 16.20 -23.34
CA ASN A 292 -33.98 15.98 -24.54
C ASN A 292 -33.50 14.68 -25.25
N PRO A 293 -34.37 13.68 -25.45
CA PRO A 293 -34.01 12.44 -26.13
C PRO A 293 -33.67 12.62 -27.62
N ASP A 294 -34.08 13.74 -28.23
CA ASP A 294 -33.92 13.97 -29.67
C ASP A 294 -32.58 14.63 -30.06
N ILE A 295 -31.81 15.10 -29.07
CA ILE A 295 -30.51 15.75 -29.30
C ILE A 295 -29.41 14.68 -29.38
N ARG A 296 -28.71 14.62 -30.51
CA ARG A 296 -27.59 13.71 -30.80
C ARG A 296 -26.24 14.37 -30.59
#